data_AF-A0A496SR45-F1
#
_entry.id   AF-A0A496SR45-F1
#
_cell.length_a   1.000
_cell.length_b   1.000
_cell.length_c   1.000
_cell.angle_alpha   90.00
_cell.angle_beta   90.00
_cell.angle_gamma   90.00
#
_symmetry.space_group_name_H-M   'P 1'
#
loop_
_entity.id
_entity.type
_entity.pdbx_description
1 polymer ?
#
loop_
_entity_poly.entity_id
_entity_poly.type
_entity_poly.pdbx_seq_one_letter_code
_entity_poly.pdbx_strand_id
1 'polypeptide(L)'
;MSSLILGFLLALGTWAEEDIFRKKPVTREEAVKLSAIFPGIGQISSGHRLKGTVFFVLEVASITGTFHAHETYRTKLSKFEQAKEEYLSSRSYSEAEERWRKLSRQKEELDRLRRTRYALACSCLGVYFLSLLDAAFISSYEVSLEPVRIEDALGITLEVRW
;
A
#
# COMPACT_ATOMS: atom_id res chain seq x y z
N MET A 1 11.69 -16.90 -5.68
CA MET A 1 10.90 -15.82 -5.07
C MET A 1 9.53 -15.59 -5.73
N SER A 2 9.30 -16.03 -6.98
CA SER A 2 7.99 -15.85 -7.66
C SER A 2 6.84 -16.71 -7.14
N SER A 3 7.09 -17.85 -6.47
CA SER A 3 6.00 -18.74 -5.99
C SER A 3 5.29 -18.22 -4.73
N LEU A 4 5.95 -17.42 -3.90
CA LEU A 4 5.36 -16.86 -2.68
C LEU A 4 4.38 -15.73 -3.00
N ILE A 5 4.69 -14.92 -4.02
CA ILE A 5 3.81 -13.84 -4.47
C ILE A 5 2.58 -14.44 -5.14
N LEU A 6 2.75 -15.48 -5.97
CA LEU A 6 1.63 -16.18 -6.59
C LEU A 6 0.77 -16.91 -5.56
N GLY A 7 1.38 -17.53 -4.55
CA GLY A 7 0.67 -18.18 -3.45
C GLY A 7 -0.10 -17.20 -2.57
N PHE A 8 0.45 -16.00 -2.32
CA PHE A 8 -0.27 -14.94 -1.60
C PHE A 8 -1.43 -14.37 -2.42
N LEU A 9 -1.24 -14.18 -3.73
CA LEU A 9 -2.30 -13.74 -4.65
C LEU A 9 -3.41 -14.80 -4.81
N LEU A 10 -3.06 -16.08 -4.84
CA LEU A 10 -4.03 -17.18 -4.88
C LEU A 10 -4.76 -17.35 -3.54
N ALA A 11 -4.06 -17.23 -2.42
CA ALA A 11 -4.67 -17.25 -1.10
C ALA A 11 -5.66 -16.08 -0.92
N LEU A 12 -5.34 -14.89 -1.45
CA LEU A 12 -6.27 -13.75 -1.49
C LEU A 12 -7.50 -13.99 -2.36
N GLY A 13 -7.39 -14.82 -3.40
CA GLY A 13 -8.52 -15.20 -4.26
C GLY A 13 -9.48 -16.19 -3.61
N THR A 14 -8.99 -17.08 -2.74
CA THR A 14 -9.80 -18.15 -2.14
C THR A 14 -10.63 -17.72 -0.92
N TRP A 15 -10.39 -16.52 -0.35
CA TRP A 15 -11.25 -15.95 0.71
C TRP A 15 -12.44 -15.15 0.16
N ALA A 16 -12.62 -15.11 -1.17
CA ALA A 16 -13.63 -14.29 -1.83
C ALA A 16 -15.00 -14.98 -1.99
N GLU A 17 -15.11 -16.29 -1.76
CA GLU A 17 -16.37 -17.03 -1.85
C GLU A 17 -17.02 -17.17 -0.48
N GLU A 18 -17.74 -16.14 -0.05
CA GLU A 18 -18.86 -16.26 0.89
C GLU A 18 -19.74 -14.99 0.74
N ASP A 19 -20.65 -15.07 -0.22
CA ASP A 19 -21.76 -14.12 -0.42
C ASP A 19 -22.88 -14.44 0.57
N ILE A 20 -22.92 -13.77 1.72
CA ILE A 20 -24.05 -13.90 2.67
C ILE A 20 -24.70 -12.55 3.07
N PHE A 21 -24.12 -11.40 2.73
CA PHE A 21 -24.78 -10.13 3.04
C PHE A 21 -24.93 -9.26 1.80
N ARG A 22 -26.11 -9.33 1.17
CA ARG A 22 -26.65 -8.31 0.27
C ARG A 22 -26.90 -7.02 1.08
N LYS A 23 -25.83 -6.36 1.49
CA LYS A 23 -25.85 -4.99 2.02
C LYS A 23 -26.09 -4.05 0.85
N LYS A 24 -26.88 -2.99 1.07
CA LYS A 24 -27.06 -1.92 0.07
C LYS A 24 -25.67 -1.49 -0.45
N PRO A 25 -25.49 -1.35 -1.78
CA PRO A 25 -24.23 -0.88 -2.32
C PRO A 25 -23.93 0.50 -1.71
N VAL A 26 -22.72 0.64 -1.15
CA VAL A 26 -22.24 1.87 -0.54
C VAL A 26 -22.16 2.95 -1.62
N THR A 27 -22.67 4.14 -1.33
CA THR A 27 -22.67 5.24 -2.31
C THR A 27 -21.24 5.70 -2.61
N ARG A 28 -21.03 6.33 -3.78
CA ARG A 28 -19.73 6.84 -4.19
C ARG A 28 -19.09 7.76 -3.14
N GLU A 29 -19.87 8.65 -2.54
CA GLU A 29 -19.38 9.56 -1.50
C GLU A 29 -18.92 8.82 -0.25
N GLU A 30 -19.65 7.78 0.16
CA GLU A 30 -19.27 6.93 1.29
C GLU A 30 -18.02 6.11 0.98
N ALA A 31 -17.88 5.59 -0.26
CA ALA A 31 -16.68 4.87 -0.69
C ALA A 31 -15.42 5.76 -0.69
N VAL A 32 -15.56 7.02 -1.14
CA VAL A 32 -14.47 8.00 -1.08
C VAL A 32 -14.13 8.36 0.36
N LYS A 33 -15.14 8.61 1.22
CA LYS A 33 -14.91 8.88 2.66
C LYS A 33 -14.18 7.72 3.34
N LEU A 34 -14.58 6.49 3.06
CA LEU A 34 -13.93 5.29 3.62
C LEU A 34 -12.49 5.13 3.12
N SER A 35 -12.24 5.39 1.84
CA SER A 35 -10.88 5.34 1.26
C SER A 35 -9.99 6.49 1.74
N ALA A 36 -10.58 7.63 2.10
CA ALA A 36 -9.87 8.75 2.71
C ALA A 36 -9.41 8.42 4.14
N ILE A 37 -10.14 7.59 4.88
CA ILE A 37 -9.72 7.10 6.19
C ILE A 37 -8.56 6.12 6.03
N PHE A 38 -8.73 5.13 5.15
CA PHE A 38 -7.66 4.17 4.87
C PHE A 38 -7.79 3.59 3.46
N PRO A 39 -6.69 3.51 2.68
CA PRO A 39 -6.68 2.92 1.36
C PRO A 39 -7.30 1.53 1.30
N GLY A 40 -8.18 1.30 0.32
CA GLY A 40 -8.82 0.02 0.07
C GLY A 40 -10.14 -0.25 0.80
N ILE A 41 -10.48 0.48 1.87
CA ILE A 41 -11.73 0.23 2.62
C ILE A 41 -12.97 0.59 1.80
N GLY A 42 -12.93 1.69 1.05
CA GLY A 42 -14.03 2.09 0.17
C GLY A 42 -14.28 1.08 -0.93
N GLN A 43 -13.23 0.60 -1.60
CA GLN A 43 -13.30 -0.47 -2.60
C GLN A 43 -13.93 -1.75 -2.03
N ILE A 44 -13.49 -2.20 -0.84
CA ILE A 44 -14.04 -3.39 -0.18
C ILE A 44 -15.53 -3.22 0.11
N SER A 45 -15.93 -2.04 0.58
CA SER A 45 -17.30 -1.73 0.97
C SER A 45 -18.23 -1.56 -0.24
N SER A 46 -17.69 -1.18 -1.40
CA SER A 46 -18.40 -1.07 -2.69
C SER A 46 -18.33 -2.35 -3.53
N GLY A 47 -18.05 -3.51 -2.92
CA GLY A 47 -18.05 -4.81 -3.60
C GLY A 47 -16.78 -5.15 -4.38
N HIS A 48 -15.83 -4.22 -4.52
CA HIS A 48 -14.55 -4.42 -5.19
C HIS A 48 -13.49 -4.99 -4.22
N ARG A 49 -13.80 -6.12 -3.58
CA ARG A 49 -13.01 -6.72 -2.49
C ARG A 49 -11.55 -6.94 -2.88
N LEU A 50 -11.29 -7.57 -4.03
CA LEU A 50 -9.91 -7.86 -4.47
C LEU A 50 -9.07 -6.58 -4.61
N LYS A 51 -9.58 -5.57 -5.34
CA LYS A 51 -8.87 -4.29 -5.53
C LYS A 51 -8.61 -3.60 -4.20
N GLY A 52 -9.62 -3.54 -3.34
CA GLY A 52 -9.49 -2.90 -2.05
C GLY A 52 -8.52 -3.61 -1.11
N THR A 53 -8.49 -4.94 -1.11
CA THR A 53 -7.49 -5.70 -0.34
C THR A 53 -6.07 -5.44 -0.85
N VAL A 54 -5.86 -5.31 -2.16
CA VAL A 54 -4.53 -4.95 -2.71
C VAL A 54 -4.09 -3.57 -2.22
N PHE A 55 -4.95 -2.54 -2.31
CA PHE A 55 -4.63 -1.22 -1.79
C PHE A 55 -4.33 -1.23 -0.29
N PHE A 56 -5.13 -1.95 0.49
CA PHE A 56 -4.94 -2.08 1.93
C PHE A 56 -3.57 -2.71 2.27
N VAL A 57 -3.24 -3.84 1.63
CA VAL A 57 -1.98 -4.55 1.89
C VAL A 57 -0.77 -3.73 1.45
N LEU A 58 -0.84 -3.09 0.27
CA LEU A 58 0.23 -2.22 -0.21
C LEU A 58 0.46 -1.03 0.73
N GLU A 59 -0.60 -0.45 1.26
CA GLU A 59 -0.50 0.66 2.20
C GLU A 59 0.14 0.23 3.51
N VAL A 60 -0.36 -0.86 4.12
CA VAL A 60 0.21 -1.42 5.35
C VAL A 60 1.69 -1.75 5.16
N ALA A 61 2.05 -2.42 4.06
CA ALA A 61 3.44 -2.75 3.75
C ALA A 61 4.32 -1.49 3.60
N SER A 62 3.79 -0.44 2.95
CA SER A 62 4.51 0.83 2.75
C SER A 62 4.71 1.58 4.07
N ILE A 63 3.70 1.60 4.94
CA ILE A 63 3.78 2.20 6.28
C ILE A 63 4.82 1.46 7.13
N THR A 64 4.72 0.12 7.22
CA THR A 64 5.68 -0.69 7.98
C THR A 64 7.10 -0.52 7.45
N GLY A 65 7.28 -0.53 6.13
CA GLY A 65 8.57 -0.28 5.50
C GLY A 65 9.13 1.11 5.83
N THR A 66 8.29 2.14 5.78
CA THR A 66 8.68 3.52 6.12
C THR A 66 9.10 3.62 7.58
N PHE A 67 8.37 3.00 8.50
CA PHE A 67 8.71 2.98 9.92
C PHE A 67 10.05 2.28 10.17
N HIS A 68 10.26 1.11 9.57
CA HIS A 68 11.52 0.37 9.68
C HIS A 68 12.71 1.16 9.10
N ALA A 69 12.52 1.81 7.95
CA ALA A 69 13.53 2.67 7.34
C ALA A 69 13.84 3.90 8.21
N HIS A 70 12.83 4.46 8.87
CA HIS A 70 13.01 5.60 9.78
C HIS A 70 13.86 5.22 11.00
N GLU A 71 13.54 4.12 11.66
CA GLU A 71 14.32 3.63 12.82
C GLU A 71 15.76 3.31 12.43
N THR A 72 15.95 2.61 11.31
CA THR A 72 17.29 2.30 10.78
C THR A 72 18.11 3.56 10.50
N TYR A 73 17.50 4.57 9.88
CA TYR A 73 18.13 5.87 9.64
C TYR A 73 18.53 6.54 10.96
N ARG A 74 17.66 6.53 11.97
CA ARG A 74 17.92 7.16 13.28
C ARG A 74 19.11 6.51 14.00
N THR A 75 19.18 5.18 14.02
CA THR A 75 20.31 4.45 14.60
C THR A 75 21.63 4.79 13.89
N LYS A 76 21.60 4.86 12.55
CA LYS A 76 22.79 5.15 11.74
C LYS A 76 23.24 6.60 11.86
N LEU A 77 22.29 7.54 12.00
CA LEU A 77 22.57 8.94 12.27
C LEU A 77 23.33 9.11 13.60
N SER A 78 22.90 8.41 14.66
CA SER A 78 23.59 8.47 15.95
C SER A 78 25.03 7.96 15.85
N LYS A 79 25.28 6.86 15.12
CA LYS A 79 26.65 6.36 14.88
C LYS A 79 27.51 7.33 14.07
N PHE A 80 26.89 8.02 13.11
CA PHE A 80 27.57 9.05 12.31
C PHE A 80 28.00 10.23 13.16
N GLU A 81 27.12 10.75 14.04
CA GLU A 81 27.50 11.85 14.94
C GLU A 81 28.60 11.42 15.92
N GLN A 82 28.55 10.19 16.44
CA GLN A 82 29.64 9.67 17.26
C GLN A 82 30.98 9.59 16.50
N ALA A 83 30.98 9.07 15.26
CA ALA A 83 32.20 9.00 14.45
C ALA A 83 32.73 10.41 14.07
N LYS A 84 31.84 11.39 13.96
CA LYS A 84 32.21 12.79 13.73
C LYS A 84 32.90 13.39 14.95
N GLU A 85 32.40 13.13 16.16
CA GLU A 85 33.05 13.53 17.41
C GLU A 85 34.43 12.86 17.57
N GLU A 86 34.53 11.57 17.25
CA GLU A 86 35.82 10.86 17.18
C GLU A 86 36.77 11.57 16.21
N TYR A 87 36.33 11.88 14.99
CA TYR A 87 37.16 12.59 14.02
C TYR A 87 37.64 13.96 14.53
N LEU A 88 36.74 14.76 15.11
CA LEU A 88 37.06 16.10 15.62
C LEU A 88 38.01 16.09 16.83
N SER A 89 38.07 14.98 17.56
CA SER A 89 38.96 14.80 18.72
C SER A 89 40.32 14.17 18.37
N SER A 90 40.61 13.96 17.08
CA SER A 90 41.87 13.36 16.63
C SER A 90 43.07 14.24 16.95
N ARG A 91 44.15 13.63 17.45
CA ARG A 91 45.37 14.38 17.86
C ARG A 91 46.54 14.20 16.90
N SER A 92 46.43 13.26 15.98
CA SER A 92 47.44 12.99 14.97
C SER A 92 46.83 12.94 13.57
N TYR A 93 47.64 13.25 12.57
CA TYR A 93 47.22 13.19 11.17
C TYR A 93 46.82 11.77 10.75
N SER A 94 47.54 10.75 11.21
CA SER A 94 47.23 9.35 10.93
C SER A 94 45.88 8.92 11.51
N GLU A 95 45.56 9.32 12.75
CA GLU A 95 44.25 9.05 13.35
C GLU A 95 43.12 9.78 12.62
N ALA A 96 43.36 11.05 12.24
CA ALA A 96 42.38 11.85 11.52
C ALA A 96 42.04 11.23 10.15
N GLU A 97 43.04 10.75 9.42
CA GLU A 97 42.87 10.10 8.11
C GLU A 97 42.03 8.80 8.22
N GLU A 98 42.31 7.95 9.22
CA GLU A 98 41.54 6.73 9.45
C GLU A 98 40.08 7.04 9.83
N ARG A 99 39.87 7.98 10.75
CA ARG A 99 38.54 8.41 11.20
C ARG A 99 37.76 9.11 10.09
N TRP A 100 38.42 9.86 9.22
CA TRP A 100 37.81 10.47 8.04
C TRP A 100 37.27 9.42 7.06
N ARG A 101 38.01 8.34 6.81
CA ARG A 101 37.52 7.24 5.96
C ARG A 101 36.31 6.54 6.57
N LYS A 102 36.32 6.30 7.89
CA LYS A 102 35.16 5.73 8.62
C LYS A 102 33.94 6.65 8.52
N LEU A 103 34.13 7.95 8.76
CA LEU A 103 33.07 8.96 8.70
C LEU A 103 32.47 9.06 7.28
N SER A 104 33.31 9.06 6.26
CA SER A 104 32.89 9.14 4.85
C SER A 104 32.02 7.95 4.45
N ARG A 105 32.41 6.72 4.81
CA ARG A 105 31.60 5.51 4.56
C ARG A 105 30.24 5.58 5.25
N GLN A 106 30.21 6.06 6.49
CA GLN A 106 28.96 6.19 7.24
C GLN A 106 28.04 7.28 6.64
N LYS A 107 28.61 8.36 6.12
CA LYS A 107 27.86 9.40 5.40
C LYS A 107 27.17 8.84 4.16
N GLU A 108 27.90 8.10 3.32
CA GLU A 108 27.32 7.48 2.12
C GLU A 108 26.17 6.52 2.46
N GLU A 109 26.34 5.73 3.52
CA GLU A 109 25.28 4.84 4.01
C GLU A 109 24.04 5.62 4.48
N LEU A 110 24.25 6.72 5.21
CA LEU A 110 23.18 7.59 5.70
C LEU A 110 22.42 8.25 4.54
N ASP A 111 23.12 8.71 3.51
CA ASP A 111 22.52 9.31 2.30
C ASP A 111 21.71 8.28 1.51
N ARG A 112 22.18 7.03 1.45
CA ARG A 112 21.39 5.92 0.88
C ARG A 112 20.10 5.68 1.67
N LEU A 113 20.19 5.58 3.00
CA LEU A 113 19.02 5.36 3.86
C LEU A 113 18.02 6.52 3.78
N ARG A 114 18.50 7.76 3.70
CA ARG A 114 17.66 8.93 3.49
C ARG A 114 16.85 8.81 2.20
N ARG A 115 17.49 8.43 1.09
CA ARG A 115 16.80 8.20 -0.19
C ARG A 115 15.76 7.09 -0.11
N THR A 116 16.10 5.95 0.50
CA THR A 116 15.16 4.84 0.71
C THR A 116 13.94 5.28 1.52
N ARG A 117 14.14 6.04 2.60
CA ARG A 117 13.05 6.56 3.43
C ARG A 117 12.11 7.46 2.63
N TYR A 118 12.65 8.36 1.82
CA TYR A 118 11.84 9.23 0.96
C TYR A 118 11.10 8.43 -0.11
N ALA A 119 11.74 7.46 -0.76
CA ALA A 119 11.08 6.60 -1.74
C ALA A 119 9.89 5.85 -1.12
N LEU A 120 10.05 5.26 0.06
CA LEU A 120 8.97 4.55 0.75
C LEU A 120 7.83 5.48 1.19
N ALA A 121 8.17 6.67 1.70
CA ALA A 121 7.17 7.68 2.04
C ALA A 121 6.40 8.17 0.80
N CYS A 122 7.08 8.40 -0.32
CA CYS A 122 6.45 8.73 -1.59
C CYS A 122 5.57 7.59 -2.11
N SER A 123 5.98 6.33 -1.97
CA SER A 123 5.16 5.18 -2.33
C SER A 123 3.88 5.09 -1.50
N CYS A 124 3.97 5.29 -0.18
CA CYS A 124 2.81 5.34 0.72
C CYS A 124 1.82 6.43 0.28
N LEU A 125 2.31 7.66 0.05
CA LEU A 125 1.47 8.74 -0.49
C LEU A 125 0.88 8.37 -1.86
N GLY A 126 1.67 7.77 -2.74
CA GLY A 126 1.22 7.35 -4.07
C GLY A 126 0.09 6.32 -4.00
N VAL A 127 0.25 5.28 -3.19
CA VAL A 127 -0.78 4.24 -2.96
C VAL A 127 -2.05 4.87 -2.40
N TYR A 128 -1.91 5.76 -1.41
CA TYR A 128 -3.04 6.49 -0.84
C TYR A 128 -3.80 7.30 -1.89
N PHE A 129 -3.10 8.13 -2.68
CA PHE A 129 -3.72 8.94 -3.73
C PHE A 129 -4.36 8.07 -4.82
N LEU A 130 -3.71 6.98 -5.23
CA LEU A 130 -4.27 6.05 -6.21
C LEU A 130 -5.54 5.38 -5.70
N SER A 131 -5.56 4.97 -4.43
CA SER A 131 -6.76 4.39 -3.81
C SER A 131 -7.91 5.41 -3.74
N LEU A 132 -7.62 6.68 -3.48
CA LEU A 132 -8.63 7.74 -3.43
C LEU A 132 -9.19 8.05 -4.81
N LEU A 133 -8.32 8.14 -5.83
CA LEU A 133 -8.75 8.32 -7.22
C LEU A 133 -9.58 7.13 -7.68
N ASP A 134 -9.13 5.91 -7.45
CA ASP A 134 -9.87 4.70 -7.81
C ASP A 134 -11.26 4.68 -7.14
N ALA A 135 -11.35 4.98 -5.84
CA ALA A 135 -12.64 5.11 -5.16
C ALA A 135 -13.53 6.21 -5.75
N ALA A 136 -12.94 7.32 -6.21
CA ALA A 136 -13.68 8.37 -6.89
C ALA A 136 -14.16 7.95 -8.29
N PHE A 137 -13.46 7.07 -9.00
CA PHE A 137 -13.82 6.63 -10.36
C PHE A 137 -14.57 5.30 -10.43
N ILE A 138 -14.71 4.57 -9.32
CA ILE A 138 -15.39 3.26 -9.26
C ILE A 138 -16.84 3.29 -9.78
N SER A 139 -17.53 4.43 -9.69
CA SER A 139 -18.89 4.59 -10.23
C SER A 139 -18.97 4.64 -11.76
N SER A 140 -17.86 4.78 -12.49
CA SER A 140 -17.86 4.83 -13.97
C SER A 140 -17.89 3.44 -14.63
N TYR A 141 -17.73 2.36 -13.85
CA TYR A 141 -17.68 0.99 -14.35
C TYR A 141 -18.93 0.15 -14.07
N GLU A 142 -19.97 0.72 -13.42
CA GLU A 142 -21.32 0.14 -13.52
C GLU A 142 -21.86 0.42 -14.93
N VAL A 143 -21.31 -0.34 -15.88
CA VAL A 143 -21.95 -0.64 -17.15
C VAL A 143 -23.38 -1.05 -16.86
N SER A 144 -24.32 -0.38 -17.51
CA SER A 144 -25.72 -0.74 -17.60
C SER A 144 -25.89 -2.26 -17.67
N LEU A 145 -26.20 -2.88 -16.53
CA LEU A 145 -27.02 -4.07 -16.55
C LEU A 145 -28.43 -3.56 -16.87
N GLU A 146 -28.68 -3.26 -18.14
CA GLU A 146 -30.06 -3.41 -18.61
C GLU A 146 -30.48 -4.82 -18.20
N PRO A 147 -31.61 -4.99 -17.49
CA PRO A 147 -32.10 -6.31 -17.19
C PRO A 147 -32.33 -6.99 -18.54
N VAL A 148 -31.43 -7.90 -18.93
CA VAL A 148 -31.69 -8.83 -20.02
C VAL A 148 -32.88 -9.64 -19.56
N ARG A 149 -34.06 -9.22 -20.03
CA ARG A 149 -35.33 -9.87 -19.79
C ARG A 149 -35.17 -11.25 -20.43
N ILE A 150 -35.03 -12.29 -19.61
CA ILE A 150 -34.94 -13.69 -20.04
C ILE A 150 -36.33 -14.18 -20.52
N GLU A 151 -37.02 -13.37 -21.30
CA GLU A 151 -38.24 -13.74 -22.01
C GLU A 151 -37.89 -14.22 -23.43
N ASP A 152 -36.87 -13.63 -24.05
CA ASP A 152 -36.59 -13.85 -25.48
C ASP A 152 -35.71 -15.07 -25.76
N ALA A 153 -34.96 -15.58 -24.77
CA ALA A 153 -33.97 -16.63 -25.00
C ALA A 153 -34.49 -18.07 -24.81
N LEU A 154 -35.60 -18.28 -24.08
CA LEU A 154 -36.00 -19.64 -23.70
C LEU A 154 -37.48 -19.99 -23.82
N GLY A 155 -38.40 -19.06 -24.14
CA GLY A 155 -39.79 -19.42 -24.45
C GLY A 155 -40.52 -20.27 -23.38
N ILE A 156 -40.10 -20.19 -22.11
CA ILE A 156 -40.74 -20.88 -21.00
C ILE A 156 -41.38 -19.84 -20.09
N THR A 157 -42.69 -19.69 -20.20
CA THR A 157 -43.53 -18.98 -19.24
C THR A 157 -43.65 -19.80 -17.96
N LEU A 158 -42.99 -19.35 -16.89
CA LEU A 158 -43.32 -19.79 -15.53
C LEU A 158 -44.31 -18.79 -14.93
N GLU A 159 -45.60 -19.14 -14.97
CA GLU A 159 -46.61 -18.51 -14.13
C GLU A 159 -46.35 -18.91 -12.67
N VAL A 160 -45.98 -17.94 -11.84
CA VAL A 160 -46.06 -18.09 -10.37
C VAL A 160 -47.40 -17.52 -9.93
N ARG A 161 -48.30 -18.43 -9.58
CA ARG A 161 -49.60 -18.15 -8.98
C ARG A 161 -49.42 -18.09 -7.46
N TRP A 162 -49.91 -16.99 -6.87
CA TRP A 162 -49.75 -16.54 -5.48
C TRP A 162 -49.96 -17.62 -4.41
#